data_AF-A0A0Q8GW65-F1
#
_entry.id   AF-A0A0Q8GW65-F1
#
_cell.length_a   1.000
_cell.length_b   1.000
_cell.length_c   1.000
_cell.angle_alpha   90.00
_cell.angle_beta   90.00
_cell.angle_gamma   90.00
#
_symmetry.space_group_name_H-M   'P 1'
#
loop_
_entity.id
_entity.type
_entity.pdbx_description
1 polymer ?
#
loop_
_entity_poly.entity_id
_entity_poly.type
_entity_poly.pdbx_seq_one_letter_code
_entity_poly.pdbx_strand_id
1 'polypeptide(L)'
;MRSIPSIRAAALLSTVAVCVSAHADISSSFAAGLEGWTGQGGTVTHIAGGYLRQQDTQATWMSVTAPAGYLGDLSAYLGGTVSFDAINLNGVAADLISGPVFGTVTISGAGGSASRVLTGAGTGQPAPGAGWTHFEAPLDAADWNGNLAGALAGVTSLTVTLESNNDIVEINGFDNFSLIAVVPEPSTWALSGAGLALLGALARRRASRASTPAIQ
;
A
#
# COMPACT_ATOMS: atom_id res chain seq x y z
N MET A 1 11.30 4.32 74.53
CA MET A 1 11.74 3.64 73.29
C MET A 1 10.60 3.72 72.28
N ARG A 2 10.78 4.47 71.18
CA ARG A 2 9.77 4.63 70.12
C ARG A 2 10.37 4.09 68.82
N SER A 3 9.74 3.07 68.24
CA SER A 3 10.12 2.47 66.95
C SER A 3 9.58 3.30 65.79
N ILE A 4 10.44 3.66 64.84
CA ILE A 4 10.06 4.36 63.60
C ILE A 4 9.80 3.30 62.52
N PRO A 5 8.61 3.24 61.89
CA PRO A 5 8.35 2.31 60.79
C PRO A 5 8.91 2.83 59.46
N SER A 6 9.67 1.98 58.77
CA SER A 6 10.22 2.25 57.42
C SER A 6 9.14 2.11 56.34
N ILE A 7 8.89 3.19 55.61
CA ILE A 7 7.98 3.24 54.45
C ILE A 7 8.69 2.63 53.24
N ARG A 8 8.18 1.52 52.69
CA ARG A 8 8.61 0.97 51.40
C ARG A 8 7.71 1.50 50.29
N ALA A 9 8.21 2.46 49.52
CA ALA A 9 7.56 2.91 48.30
C ALA A 9 7.74 1.86 47.18
N ALA A 10 6.65 1.25 46.74
CA ALA A 10 6.62 0.43 45.53
C ALA A 10 6.13 1.29 44.37
N ALA A 11 7.04 1.65 43.45
CA ALA A 11 6.68 2.30 42.19
C ALA A 11 6.31 1.22 41.16
N LEU A 12 5.05 1.20 40.73
CA LEU A 12 4.56 0.36 39.65
C LEU A 12 4.76 1.13 38.33
N LEU A 13 5.75 0.76 37.52
CA LEU A 13 5.92 1.30 36.16
C LEU A 13 5.02 0.49 35.23
N SER A 14 3.96 1.10 34.70
CA SER A 14 3.12 0.50 33.66
C SER A 14 3.62 0.96 32.30
N THR A 15 4.30 0.09 31.57
CA THR A 15 4.69 0.33 30.18
C THR A 15 3.46 0.06 29.29
N VAL A 16 2.87 1.11 28.72
CA VAL A 16 1.84 0.95 27.69
C VAL A 16 2.55 0.68 26.36
N ALA A 17 2.51 -0.56 25.91
CA ALA A 17 2.93 -0.91 24.56
C ALA A 17 1.83 -0.42 23.60
N VAL A 18 2.14 0.58 22.77
CA VAL A 18 1.26 0.95 21.65
C VAL A 18 1.53 -0.04 20.54
N CYS A 19 0.63 -1.01 20.38
CA CYS A 19 0.58 -1.84 19.18
C CYS A 19 -0.07 -0.99 18.08
N VAL A 20 0.70 -0.58 17.07
CA VAL A 20 0.10 -0.05 15.85
C VAL A 20 -0.45 -1.24 15.08
N SER A 21 -1.76 -1.28 14.85
CA SER A 21 -2.37 -2.31 14.02
C SER A 21 -1.83 -2.17 12.60
N ALA A 22 -1.22 -3.23 12.08
CA ALA A 22 -0.91 -3.30 10.66
C ALA A 22 -2.22 -3.23 9.88
N HIS A 23 -2.30 -2.34 8.90
CA HIS A 23 -3.38 -2.37 7.93
C HIS A 23 -3.18 -3.60 7.04
N ALA A 24 -4.27 -4.30 6.73
CA ALA A 24 -4.22 -5.43 5.81
C ALA A 24 -4.00 -4.91 4.38
N ASP A 25 -3.18 -5.60 3.60
CA ASP A 25 -3.05 -5.28 2.18
C ASP A 25 -4.40 -5.51 1.46
N ILE A 26 -4.69 -4.67 0.46
CA ILE A 26 -5.88 -4.84 -0.39
C ILE A 26 -5.39 -5.34 -1.74
N SER A 27 -5.91 -6.47 -2.19
CA SER A 27 -5.52 -7.04 -3.48
C SER A 27 -6.69 -7.66 -4.23
N SER A 28 -6.57 -7.67 -5.56
CA SER A 28 -7.44 -8.38 -6.49
C SER A 28 -6.57 -9.33 -7.31
N SER A 29 -6.91 -10.61 -7.27
CA SER A 29 -6.20 -11.68 -7.99
C SER A 29 -6.99 -12.18 -9.19
N PHE A 30 -8.25 -11.74 -9.30
CA PHE A 30 -9.21 -12.22 -10.29
C PHE A 30 -9.32 -13.75 -10.35
N ALA A 31 -9.03 -14.45 -9.26
CA ALA A 31 -9.26 -15.89 -9.15
C ALA A 31 -10.77 -16.21 -9.15
N ALA A 32 -11.60 -15.23 -8.77
CA ALA A 32 -13.05 -15.37 -8.66
C ALA A 32 -13.81 -14.30 -9.48
N GLY A 33 -13.65 -14.32 -10.80
CA GLY A 33 -14.43 -13.47 -11.70
C GLY A 33 -13.92 -12.03 -11.74
N LEU A 34 -14.83 -11.07 -11.88
CA LEU A 34 -14.48 -9.65 -11.98
C LEU A 34 -14.06 -9.02 -10.63
N GLU A 35 -14.34 -9.68 -9.51
CA GLU A 35 -14.11 -9.14 -8.15
C GLU A 35 -14.73 -7.75 -7.92
N GLY A 36 -15.75 -7.39 -8.72
CA GLY A 36 -16.44 -6.10 -8.68
C GLY A 36 -15.81 -4.99 -9.52
N TRP A 37 -14.69 -5.25 -10.21
CA TRP A 37 -14.07 -4.29 -11.13
C TRP A 37 -14.95 -4.05 -12.37
N THR A 38 -14.97 -2.81 -12.84
CA THR A 38 -15.72 -2.39 -14.03
C THR A 38 -14.81 -1.69 -15.05
N GLY A 39 -15.24 -1.62 -16.30
CA GLY A 39 -14.51 -0.92 -17.37
C GLY A 39 -15.20 0.36 -17.85
N GLN A 40 -14.39 1.29 -18.36
CA GLN A 40 -14.79 2.43 -19.18
C GLN A 40 -14.00 2.40 -20.49
N GLY A 41 -14.56 2.91 -21.59
CA GLY A 41 -13.96 2.92 -22.92
C GLY A 41 -13.97 1.55 -23.61
N GLY A 42 -13.94 0.47 -22.85
CA GLY A 42 -13.96 -0.88 -23.36
C GLY A 42 -14.99 -1.80 -22.71
N THR A 43 -15.02 -3.03 -23.18
CA THR A 43 -15.68 -4.15 -22.50
C THR A 43 -14.66 -4.87 -21.62
N VAL A 44 -14.99 -5.07 -20.35
CA VAL A 44 -14.19 -5.88 -19.41
C VAL A 44 -14.82 -7.26 -19.25
N THR A 45 -14.01 -8.30 -19.40
CA THR A 45 -14.41 -9.70 -19.22
C THR A 45 -13.39 -10.45 -18.38
N HIS A 46 -13.86 -11.26 -17.43
CA HIS A 46 -13.00 -12.22 -16.74
C HIS A 46 -12.63 -13.37 -17.67
N ILE A 47 -11.36 -13.77 -17.66
CA ILE A 47 -10.86 -14.91 -18.43
C ILE A 47 -10.53 -16.07 -17.49
N ALA A 48 -10.79 -17.30 -17.95
CA ALA A 48 -10.55 -18.54 -17.19
C ALA A 48 -9.09 -18.77 -16.73
N GLY A 49 -8.15 -17.91 -17.15
CA GLY A 49 -6.77 -17.85 -16.65
C GLY A 49 -6.58 -17.02 -15.38
N GLY A 50 -7.64 -16.42 -14.83
CA GLY A 50 -7.58 -15.64 -13.59
C GLY A 50 -7.19 -14.18 -13.77
N TYR A 51 -7.65 -13.52 -14.85
CA TYR A 51 -7.35 -12.11 -15.10
C TYR A 51 -8.50 -11.39 -15.81
N LEU A 52 -8.44 -10.06 -15.87
CA LEU A 52 -9.36 -9.24 -16.64
C LEU A 52 -8.82 -8.98 -18.03
N ARG A 53 -9.63 -9.23 -19.06
CA ARG A 53 -9.40 -8.71 -20.41
C ARG A 53 -10.23 -7.45 -20.60
N GLN A 54 -9.60 -6.35 -20.95
CA GLN A 54 -10.27 -5.15 -21.43
C GLN A 54 -10.04 -5.02 -22.95
N GLN A 55 -11.12 -4.93 -23.71
CA GLN A 55 -11.09 -4.74 -25.16
C GLN A 55 -11.66 -3.37 -25.50
N ASP A 56 -10.96 -2.59 -26.32
CA ASP A 56 -11.47 -1.28 -26.74
C ASP A 56 -12.72 -1.44 -27.59
N THR A 57 -13.70 -0.57 -27.36
CA THR A 57 -14.96 -0.54 -28.08
C THR A 57 -15.47 0.87 -28.35
N GLN A 58 -14.82 1.91 -27.82
CA GLN A 58 -15.34 3.28 -27.84
C GLN A 58 -14.21 4.28 -28.06
N ALA A 59 -14.51 5.43 -28.67
CA ALA A 59 -13.55 6.51 -28.85
C ALA A 59 -13.37 7.33 -27.55
N THR A 60 -12.96 6.68 -26.47
CA THR A 60 -12.66 7.28 -25.16
C THR A 60 -11.65 6.42 -24.41
N TRP A 61 -10.99 6.98 -23.39
CA TRP A 61 -9.95 6.29 -22.64
C TRP A 61 -10.42 4.96 -22.05
N MET A 62 -9.68 3.90 -22.38
CA MET A 62 -9.79 2.61 -21.73
C MET A 62 -9.26 2.65 -20.30
N SER A 63 -10.12 2.38 -19.33
CA SER A 63 -9.70 2.17 -17.94
C SER A 63 -10.50 1.08 -17.23
N VAL A 64 -9.88 0.50 -16.21
CA VAL A 64 -10.58 -0.30 -15.19
C VAL A 64 -10.76 0.52 -13.93
N THR A 65 -11.91 0.37 -13.28
CA THR A 65 -12.27 1.06 -12.04
C THR A 65 -12.42 0.04 -10.91
N ALA A 66 -11.78 0.35 -9.78
CA ALA A 66 -11.75 -0.53 -8.62
C ALA A 66 -13.11 -0.58 -7.90
N PRO A 67 -13.46 -1.72 -7.27
CA PRO A 67 -14.71 -1.88 -6.52
C PRO A 67 -14.69 -1.13 -5.19
N ALA A 68 -15.83 -1.15 -4.49
CA ALA A 68 -16.02 -0.49 -3.20
C ALA A 68 -14.99 -0.85 -2.11
N GLY A 69 -14.36 -2.03 -2.20
CA GLY A 69 -13.29 -2.44 -1.29
C GLY A 69 -12.00 -1.59 -1.38
N TYR A 70 -11.87 -0.78 -2.43
CA TYR A 70 -10.76 0.16 -2.65
C TYR A 70 -11.16 1.62 -2.38
N LEU A 71 -12.32 1.84 -1.76
CA LEU A 71 -12.84 3.18 -1.44
C LEU A 71 -12.81 3.43 0.08
N GLY A 72 -13.02 4.68 0.47
CA GLY A 72 -12.99 5.10 1.88
C GLY A 72 -11.63 5.61 2.33
N ASP A 73 -11.36 5.56 3.63
CA ASP A 73 -10.10 6.05 4.19
C ASP A 73 -8.97 5.03 3.96
N LEU A 74 -8.08 5.37 3.03
CA LEU A 74 -6.87 4.64 2.67
C LEU A 74 -5.60 5.40 3.10
N SER A 75 -5.70 6.31 4.08
CA SER A 75 -4.55 7.09 4.56
C SER A 75 -3.40 6.23 5.08
N ALA A 76 -3.69 5.02 5.58
CA ALA A 76 -2.68 4.06 6.02
C ALA A 76 -1.76 3.54 4.89
N TYR A 77 -2.14 3.70 3.62
CA TYR A 77 -1.32 3.29 2.48
C TYR A 77 -0.37 4.40 2.01
N LEU A 78 -0.44 5.60 2.58
CA LEU A 78 0.50 6.68 2.25
C LEU A 78 1.93 6.23 2.62
N GLY A 79 2.85 6.35 1.66
CA GLY A 79 4.22 5.82 1.73
C GLY A 79 4.35 4.33 1.38
N GLY A 80 3.25 3.63 1.16
CA GLY A 80 3.19 2.22 0.77
C GLY A 80 3.43 2.02 -0.73
N THR A 81 2.93 0.92 -1.29
CA THR A 81 3.09 0.58 -2.72
C THR A 81 1.74 0.32 -3.37
N VAL A 82 1.59 0.78 -4.62
CA VAL A 82 0.54 0.33 -5.53
C VAL A 82 1.18 -0.47 -6.67
N SER A 83 0.57 -1.59 -7.05
CA SER A 83 1.07 -2.40 -8.17
C SER A 83 -0.04 -3.14 -8.91
N PHE A 84 0.28 -3.61 -10.12
CA PHE A 84 -0.54 -4.51 -10.93
C PHE A 84 0.32 -5.19 -12.01
N ASP A 85 -0.21 -6.23 -12.63
CA ASP A 85 0.36 -6.85 -13.82
C ASP A 85 -0.49 -6.56 -15.06
N ALA A 86 0.15 -6.38 -16.20
CA ALA A 86 -0.57 -6.26 -17.47
C ALA A 86 0.15 -6.89 -18.66
N ILE A 87 -0.62 -7.21 -19.70
CA ILE A 87 -0.13 -7.82 -20.95
C ILE A 87 -0.89 -7.25 -22.14
N ASN A 88 -0.21 -7.12 -23.28
CA ASN A 88 -0.83 -6.78 -24.56
C ASN A 88 -1.24 -8.08 -25.28
N LEU A 89 -2.55 -8.29 -25.45
CA LEU A 89 -3.12 -9.56 -25.94
C LEU A 89 -3.31 -9.62 -27.45
N ASN A 90 -3.43 -8.47 -28.12
CA ASN A 90 -3.63 -8.41 -29.58
C ASN A 90 -2.32 -8.22 -30.36
N GLY A 91 -1.20 -7.94 -29.68
CA GLY A 91 0.12 -7.77 -30.30
C GLY A 91 0.26 -6.49 -31.12
N VAL A 92 -0.60 -5.50 -30.92
CA VAL A 92 -0.50 -4.20 -31.60
C VAL A 92 0.50 -3.30 -30.86
N ALA A 93 1.46 -2.73 -31.59
CA ALA A 93 2.44 -1.81 -31.03
C ALA A 93 1.79 -0.51 -30.59
N ALA A 94 1.96 -0.18 -29.31
CA ALA A 94 1.43 1.03 -28.71
C ALA A 94 1.89 2.30 -29.45
N ASP A 95 0.96 3.20 -29.73
CA ASP A 95 1.19 4.47 -30.41
C ASP A 95 0.60 5.69 -29.66
N LEU A 96 0.13 5.49 -28.44
CA LEU A 96 -0.42 6.58 -27.63
C LEU A 96 0.69 7.48 -27.08
N ILE A 97 0.74 8.73 -27.53
CA ILE A 97 1.79 9.70 -27.17
C ILE A 97 1.24 10.86 -26.31
N SER A 98 -0.08 11.00 -26.17
CA SER A 98 -0.71 12.13 -25.47
C SER A 98 -1.88 11.70 -24.58
N GLY A 99 -2.05 12.34 -23.42
CA GLY A 99 -3.11 12.03 -22.47
C GLY A 99 -2.60 11.17 -21.28
N PRO A 100 -3.50 10.66 -20.41
CA PRO A 100 -3.12 9.61 -19.48
C PRO A 100 -2.66 8.41 -20.33
N VAL A 101 -1.40 8.04 -20.18
CA VAL A 101 -0.84 6.88 -20.87
C VAL A 101 -1.18 5.59 -20.12
N PHE A 102 -1.00 4.45 -20.78
CA PHE A 102 -1.06 3.14 -20.15
C PHE A 102 -0.40 3.12 -18.77
N GLY A 103 -1.06 2.47 -17.81
CA GLY A 103 -0.57 2.33 -16.44
C GLY A 103 -0.74 3.58 -15.57
N THR A 104 -1.41 4.62 -16.07
CA THR A 104 -1.81 5.76 -15.23
C THR A 104 -2.81 5.30 -14.17
N VAL A 105 -2.39 5.29 -12.91
CA VAL A 105 -3.27 5.13 -11.75
C VAL A 105 -3.75 6.51 -11.32
N THR A 106 -5.05 6.67 -11.18
CA THR A 106 -5.67 7.90 -10.66
C THR A 106 -6.50 7.57 -9.42
N ILE A 107 -6.26 8.32 -8.35
CA ILE A 107 -6.97 8.21 -7.08
C ILE A 107 -7.66 9.56 -6.84
N SER A 108 -8.96 9.53 -6.66
CA SER A 108 -9.76 10.71 -6.31
C SER A 108 -10.48 10.48 -5.00
N GLY A 109 -10.54 11.52 -4.17
CA GLY A 109 -11.20 11.49 -2.88
C GLY A 109 -11.66 12.86 -2.42
N ALA A 110 -12.21 12.93 -1.21
CA ALA A 110 -12.78 14.16 -0.67
C ALA A 110 -11.75 15.30 -0.52
N GLY A 111 -10.47 14.98 -0.32
CA GLY A 111 -9.38 15.96 -0.19
C GLY A 111 -8.67 16.33 -1.50
N GLY A 112 -9.10 15.79 -2.64
CA GLY A 112 -8.54 16.07 -3.96
C GLY A 112 -8.29 14.82 -4.80
N SER A 113 -7.53 14.99 -5.89
CA SER A 113 -7.12 13.89 -6.77
C SER A 113 -5.61 13.86 -6.92
N ALA A 114 -5.07 12.67 -7.18
CA ALA A 114 -3.68 12.45 -7.54
C ALA A 114 -3.57 11.36 -8.60
N SER A 115 -2.59 11.49 -9.50
CA SER A 115 -2.32 10.49 -10.53
C SER A 115 -0.83 10.27 -10.75
N ARG A 116 -0.46 9.04 -11.11
CA ARG A 116 0.90 8.66 -11.50
C ARG A 116 0.87 7.58 -12.58
N VAL A 117 1.78 7.69 -13.55
CA VAL A 117 2.06 6.61 -14.48
C VAL A 117 2.96 5.61 -13.77
N LEU A 118 2.47 4.39 -13.57
CA LEU A 118 3.31 3.29 -13.10
C LEU A 118 4.13 2.78 -14.28
N THR A 119 5.42 2.60 -14.07
CA THR A 119 6.33 2.09 -15.09
C THR A 119 6.74 0.67 -14.73
N GLY A 120 6.51 -0.28 -15.64
CA GLY A 120 7.17 -1.58 -15.58
C GLY A 120 8.62 -1.48 -16.07
N ALA A 121 9.29 -2.63 -16.24
CA ALA A 121 10.61 -2.65 -16.85
C ALA A 121 10.54 -2.11 -18.31
N GLY A 122 11.27 -1.03 -18.64
CA GLY A 122 11.35 -0.49 -20.00
C GLY A 122 10.48 0.75 -20.25
N THR A 123 9.75 0.79 -21.37
CA THR A 123 9.08 1.99 -21.91
C THR A 123 7.77 2.37 -21.21
N GLY A 124 7.40 1.70 -20.10
CA GLY A 124 6.15 1.97 -19.38
C GLY A 124 4.89 1.37 -20.01
N GLN A 125 5.02 0.44 -20.98
CA GLN A 125 3.91 -0.24 -21.63
C GLN A 125 4.24 -1.72 -21.87
N PRO A 126 3.27 -2.66 -21.83
CA PRO A 126 3.54 -4.05 -22.16
C PRO A 126 3.94 -4.16 -23.64
N ALA A 127 5.11 -4.74 -23.90
CA ALA A 127 5.59 -4.91 -25.26
C ALA A 127 4.65 -5.85 -26.06
N PRO A 128 4.42 -5.60 -27.35
CA PRO A 128 3.56 -6.44 -28.18
C PRO A 128 4.06 -7.88 -28.24
N GLY A 129 3.17 -8.85 -27.95
CA GLY A 129 3.53 -10.27 -27.94
C GLY A 129 4.50 -10.66 -26.82
N ALA A 130 4.80 -9.77 -25.88
CA ALA A 130 5.54 -10.09 -24.67
C ALA A 130 4.63 -10.74 -23.62
N GLY A 131 5.26 -11.35 -22.61
CA GLY A 131 4.54 -11.87 -21.44
C GLY A 131 4.02 -10.75 -20.53
N TRP A 132 3.48 -11.17 -19.39
CA TRP A 132 3.05 -10.26 -18.32
C TRP A 132 4.19 -9.35 -17.86
N THR A 133 3.86 -8.08 -17.67
CA THR A 133 4.76 -7.04 -17.14
C THR A 133 4.23 -6.56 -15.81
N HIS A 134 5.10 -6.51 -14.80
CA HIS A 134 4.78 -5.96 -13.48
C HIS A 134 4.96 -4.44 -13.47
N PHE A 135 3.98 -3.72 -12.94
CA PHE A 135 3.95 -2.28 -12.80
C PHE A 135 3.80 -1.94 -11.32
N GLU A 136 4.67 -1.08 -10.81
CA GLU A 136 4.59 -0.64 -9.41
C GLU A 136 5.08 0.79 -9.23
N ALA A 137 4.61 1.42 -8.15
CA ALA A 137 5.14 2.69 -7.69
C ALA A 137 4.89 2.87 -6.19
N PRO A 138 5.78 3.58 -5.48
CA PRO A 138 5.48 4.03 -4.13
C PRO A 138 4.33 5.06 -4.15
N LEU A 139 3.49 5.00 -3.12
CA LEU A 139 2.47 6.00 -2.79
C LEU A 139 3.11 7.17 -2.05
N ASP A 140 4.14 7.77 -2.66
CA ASP A 140 4.84 8.94 -2.16
C ASP A 140 4.28 10.21 -2.82
N ALA A 141 3.84 11.17 -1.99
CA ALA A 141 3.29 12.43 -2.48
C ALA A 141 4.27 13.23 -3.36
N ALA A 142 5.58 13.04 -3.20
CA ALA A 142 6.60 13.72 -4.01
C ALA A 142 6.60 13.29 -5.48
N ASP A 143 6.14 12.07 -5.76
CA ASP A 143 6.19 11.47 -7.09
C ASP A 143 4.83 11.49 -7.84
N TRP A 144 3.77 11.91 -7.15
CA TRP A 144 2.41 11.91 -7.69
C TRP A 144 2.00 13.32 -8.10
N ASN A 145 1.34 13.43 -9.26
CA ASN A 145 0.75 14.69 -9.68
C ASN A 145 -0.56 14.91 -8.92
N GLY A 146 -0.59 15.85 -7.98
CA GLY A 146 -1.80 16.24 -7.24
C GLY A 146 -1.67 16.09 -5.73
N ASN A 147 -2.80 15.97 -5.02
CA ASN A 147 -2.84 15.85 -3.56
C ASN A 147 -3.07 14.40 -3.14
N LEU A 148 -2.01 13.58 -3.14
CA LEU A 148 -2.13 12.14 -2.85
C LEU A 148 -2.68 11.88 -1.43
N ALA A 149 -2.15 12.58 -0.42
CA ALA A 149 -2.61 12.40 0.96
C ALA A 149 -4.09 12.76 1.12
N GLY A 150 -4.54 13.86 0.49
CA GLY A 150 -5.96 14.24 0.49
C GLY A 150 -6.86 13.29 -0.30
N ALA A 151 -6.37 12.72 -1.39
CA ALA A 151 -7.08 11.71 -2.16
C ALA A 151 -7.27 10.42 -1.33
N LEU A 152 -6.21 9.95 -0.65
CA LEU A 152 -6.23 8.74 0.18
C LEU A 152 -7.07 8.88 1.45
N ALA A 153 -7.23 10.08 2.02
CA ALA A 153 -8.01 10.29 3.24
C ALA A 153 -9.51 9.99 3.11
N GLY A 154 -10.01 9.78 1.89
CA GLY A 154 -11.42 9.49 1.63
C GLY A 154 -11.66 9.23 0.15
N VAL A 155 -11.12 8.11 -0.34
CA VAL A 155 -11.15 7.69 -1.74
C VAL A 155 -12.59 7.47 -2.18
N THR A 156 -12.96 8.11 -3.29
CA THR A 156 -14.25 7.99 -3.97
C THR A 156 -14.13 7.32 -5.34
N SER A 157 -12.94 7.31 -5.93
CA SER A 157 -12.65 6.58 -7.17
C SER A 157 -11.17 6.20 -7.26
N LEU A 158 -10.90 5.00 -7.76
CA LEU A 158 -9.57 4.51 -8.13
C LEU A 158 -9.67 3.87 -9.52
N THR A 159 -8.86 4.37 -10.46
CA THR A 159 -8.85 3.87 -11.85
C THR A 159 -7.44 3.57 -12.33
N VAL A 160 -7.30 2.58 -13.21
CA VAL A 160 -6.06 2.29 -13.95
C VAL A 160 -6.34 2.44 -15.43
N THR A 161 -5.57 3.29 -16.13
CA THR A 161 -5.68 3.47 -17.58
C THR A 161 -4.98 2.31 -18.28
N LEU A 162 -5.69 1.62 -19.16
CA LEU A 162 -5.16 0.52 -19.99
C LEU A 162 -5.13 0.90 -21.48
N GLU A 163 -5.24 2.19 -21.80
CA GLU A 163 -5.13 2.69 -23.17
C GLU A 163 -3.68 2.60 -23.67
N SER A 164 -3.47 2.05 -24.87
CA SER A 164 -2.13 1.96 -25.46
C SER A 164 -1.99 2.49 -26.89
N ASN A 165 -3.08 2.74 -27.62
CA ASN A 165 -3.07 3.36 -28.95
C ASN A 165 -4.14 4.46 -29.05
N ASN A 166 -4.16 5.15 -30.19
CA ASN A 166 -5.16 6.21 -30.49
C ASN A 166 -6.41 5.68 -31.22
N ASP A 167 -6.33 4.47 -31.78
CA ASP A 167 -7.40 3.83 -32.54
C ASP A 167 -8.06 2.73 -31.71
N ILE A 168 -9.33 2.41 -31.99
CA ILE A 168 -10.09 1.37 -31.26
C ILE A 168 -9.64 -0.03 -31.69
N VAL A 169 -8.53 -0.52 -31.14
CA VAL A 169 -7.93 -1.79 -31.56
C VAL A 169 -7.47 -2.67 -30.40
N GLU A 170 -7.26 -2.09 -29.22
CA GLU A 170 -6.51 -2.65 -28.10
C GLU A 170 -7.24 -3.76 -27.39
N ILE A 171 -6.45 -4.74 -26.98
CA ILE A 171 -6.89 -5.77 -26.06
C ILE A 171 -5.78 -5.95 -25.04
N ASN A 172 -6.05 -5.56 -23.80
CA ASN A 172 -5.08 -5.63 -22.71
C ASN A 172 -5.59 -6.57 -21.60
N GLY A 173 -4.66 -7.35 -21.03
CA GLY A 173 -4.87 -8.11 -19.81
C GLY A 173 -4.45 -7.30 -18.59
N PHE A 174 -5.17 -7.46 -17.48
CA PHE A 174 -4.94 -6.80 -16.20
C PHE A 174 -5.13 -7.80 -15.07
N ASP A 175 -4.16 -7.87 -14.16
CA ASP A 175 -4.11 -8.85 -13.08
C ASP A 175 -3.38 -8.31 -11.84
N ASN A 176 -3.49 -9.02 -10.71
CA ASN A 176 -2.71 -8.83 -9.48
C ASN A 176 -2.65 -7.38 -8.96
N PHE A 177 -3.76 -6.63 -9.03
CA PHE A 177 -3.79 -5.27 -8.49
C PHE A 177 -3.66 -5.28 -6.97
N SER A 178 -2.75 -4.49 -6.42
CA SER A 178 -2.51 -4.43 -4.98
C SER A 178 -2.22 -3.03 -4.44
N LEU A 179 -2.66 -2.79 -3.21
CA LEU A 179 -2.25 -1.69 -2.33
C LEU A 179 -1.65 -2.30 -1.07
N ILE A 180 -0.37 -2.01 -0.85
CA ILE A 180 0.40 -2.53 0.29
C ILE A 180 0.70 -1.36 1.22
N ALA A 181 0.28 -1.45 2.47
CA ALA A 181 0.52 -0.40 3.45
C ALA A 181 1.98 -0.42 3.93
N VAL A 182 2.51 0.73 4.37
CA VAL A 182 3.76 0.71 5.12
C VAL A 182 3.48 0.02 6.44
N VAL A 183 4.11 -1.13 6.67
CA VAL A 183 4.13 -1.74 8.00
C VAL A 183 5.06 -0.89 8.86
N PRO A 184 4.56 -0.14 9.86
CA PRO A 184 5.45 0.54 10.78
C PRO A 184 6.29 -0.53 11.44
N GLU A 185 7.62 -0.39 11.42
CA GLU A 185 8.46 -1.34 12.15
C GLU A 185 7.88 -1.47 13.56
N PRO A 186 7.59 -2.70 14.02
CA PRO A 186 7.16 -2.88 15.39
C PRO A 186 8.15 -2.15 16.28
N SER A 187 7.66 -1.61 17.38
CA SER A 187 8.45 -0.87 18.37
C SER A 187 9.52 -1.74 19.06
N THR A 188 10.13 -2.69 18.36
CA THR A 188 11.34 -3.45 18.64
C THR A 188 12.40 -2.62 19.34
N TRP A 189 12.59 -1.36 18.94
CA TRP A 189 13.46 -0.42 19.66
C TRP A 189 12.93 -0.05 21.05
N ALA A 190 11.63 0.18 21.20
CA ALA A 190 11.00 0.41 22.49
C ALA A 190 10.99 -0.85 23.38
N LEU A 191 10.78 -2.04 22.82
CA LEU A 191 10.87 -3.31 23.55
C LEU A 191 12.32 -3.62 23.96
N SER A 192 13.29 -3.38 23.07
CA SER A 192 14.71 -3.53 23.37
C SER A 192 15.16 -2.52 24.43
N GLY A 193 14.73 -1.27 24.30
CA GLY A 193 14.97 -0.20 25.28
C GLY A 193 14.34 -0.52 26.64
N ALA A 194 13.10 -0.99 26.67
CA ALA A 194 12.43 -1.41 27.90
C ALA A 194 13.13 -2.63 28.53
N GLY A 195 13.56 -3.61 27.73
CA GLY A 195 14.34 -4.75 28.19
C GLY A 195 15.67 -4.33 28.84
N LEU A 196 16.43 -3.44 28.20
CA LEU A 196 17.68 -2.91 28.73
C LEU A 196 17.47 -2.07 30.01
N ALA A 197 16.43 -1.24 30.05
CA ALA A 197 16.08 -0.46 31.23
C ALA A 197 15.73 -1.36 32.44
N LEU A 198 14.97 -2.43 32.20
CA LEU A 198 14.63 -3.42 33.23
C LEU A 198 15.88 -4.13 33.76
N LEU A 199 16.75 -4.59 32.86
CA LEU A 199 18.02 -5.23 33.23
C LEU A 199 18.92 -4.28 34.03
N GLY A 200 19.03 -3.01 33.62
CA GLY A 200 19.78 -1.98 34.35
C GLY A 200 19.23 -1.72 35.76
N ALA A 201 17.91 -1.66 35.93
CA ALA A 201 17.26 -1.49 37.23
C ALA A 201 17.53 -2.70 38.17
N LEU A 202 17.50 -3.92 37.63
CA LEU A 202 17.81 -5.14 38.37
C LEU A 202 19.29 -5.19 38.80
N ALA A 203 20.22 -4.79 37.94
CA ALA A 203 21.64 -4.72 38.25
C ALA A 203 21.93 -3.72 39.39
N ARG A 204 21.36 -2.51 39.32
CA ARG A 204 21.52 -1.49 40.37
C ARG A 204 20.99 -1.94 41.74
N ARG A 205 19.90 -2.68 41.77
CA ARG A 205 19.34 -3.28 43.01
C ARG A 205 20.25 -4.33 43.64
N ARG A 206 20.99 -5.10 42.84
CA ARG A 206 21.95 -6.10 43.37
C ARG A 206 23.17 -5.42 43.98
N ALA A 207 23.72 -4.41 43.32
CA ALA A 207 24.89 -3.67 43.80
C ALA A 207 24.64 -2.98 45.16
N SER A 208 23.44 -2.42 45.36
CA SER A 208 23.06 -1.72 46.60
C SER A 208 22.78 -2.64 47.79
N ARG A 209 22.54 -3.94 47.57
CA ARG A 209 22.41 -4.93 48.66
C ARG A 209 23.75 -5.45 49.16
N ALA A 210 24.78 -5.42 48.32
CA ALA A 210 26.12 -5.90 48.67
C ALA A 210 26.90 -4.94 49.58
N SER A 211 26.42 -3.71 49.79
CA SER A 211 27.13 -2.63 50.49
C SER A 211 26.84 -2.52 51.99
N THR A 212 26.15 -3.48 52.62
CA THR A 212 25.87 -3.41 54.07
C THR A 212 27.14 -3.80 54.84
N PRO A 213 27.82 -2.87 55.55
CA PRO A 213 28.99 -3.20 56.34
C PRO A 213 28.53 -3.96 57.60
N ALA A 214 29.23 -5.03 57.93
CA ALA A 214 29.08 -5.67 59.24
C ALA A 214 29.53 -4.66 60.31
N ILE A 215 28.59 -4.20 61.13
CA ILE A 215 28.91 -3.41 62.32
C ILE A 215 29.54 -4.38 63.32
N GLN A 216 30.83 -4.19 63.59
CA GLN A 216 31.53 -4.75 64.74
C GLN A 216 31.32 -3.85 65.96
#